data_AF-A0A2N3AUA1-F1
#
_entry.id   AF-A0A2N3AUA1-F1
#
_cell.length_a   1.000
_cell.length_b   1.000
_cell.length_c   1.000
_cell.angle_alpha   90.00
_cell.angle_beta   90.00
_cell.angle_gamma   90.00
#
_symmetry.space_group_name_H-M   'P 1'
#
loop_
_entity.id
_entity.type
_entity.pdbx_description
1 polymer ?
#
loop_
_entity_poly.entity_id
_entity_poly.type
_entity_poly.pdbx_seq_one_letter_code
_entity_poly.pdbx_strand_id
1 'polypeptide(L)'
;ASIQRVTEDIVLRVTRHVRAVTGQRRLCLAGGVALNCVANGKVVRDGAFDEVWIQPAATDSGGALGAALLVWHQLLDHPRVPQRPDAQRGSLLGPSFDRAAVLATLDRARADYRVFDDEGALCAEVARRLAAGQVVGHFHGQMEFGPRALGNRSILADPRHPRMRELLNAKIKRREAEQVPAPAARADREAA
;
A
#
# COMPACT_ATOMS: atom_id res chain seq x y z
N ALA A 1 14.63 9.46 17.53
CA ALA A 1 13.87 8.52 18.38
C ALA A 1 12.82 9.21 19.27
N SER A 2 13.13 10.35 19.91
CA SER A 2 12.24 11.03 20.86
C SER A 2 10.89 11.47 20.29
N ILE A 3 10.87 12.12 19.12
CA ILE A 3 9.63 12.62 18.50
C ILE A 3 8.67 11.48 18.15
N GLN A 4 9.18 10.39 17.56
CA GLN A 4 8.38 9.21 17.22
C GLN A 4 7.69 8.63 18.47
N ARG A 5 8.42 8.52 19.59
CA ARG A 5 7.85 8.03 20.86
C ARG A 5 6.73 8.94 21.36
N VAL A 6 6.95 10.26 21.31
CA VAL A 6 5.92 11.24 21.71
C VAL A 6 4.68 11.13 20.80
N THR A 7 4.86 11.00 19.48
CA THR A 7 3.75 10.79 18.54
C THR A 7 2.96 9.53 18.88
N GLU A 8 3.64 8.42 19.12
CA GLU A 8 3.00 7.15 19.51
C GLU A 8 2.18 7.28 20.80
N ASP A 9 2.74 7.93 21.82
CA ASP A 9 2.08 8.11 23.11
C ASP A 9 0.85 9.02 22.99
N ILE A 10 0.94 10.08 22.18
CA ILE A 10 -0.20 10.97 21.91
C ILE A 10 -1.29 10.22 21.14
N VAL A 11 -0.94 9.47 20.09
CA VAL A 11 -1.90 8.69 19.30
C VAL A 11 -2.64 7.67 20.17
N LEU A 12 -1.94 6.96 21.07
CA LEU A 12 -2.57 6.03 22.01
C LEU A 12 -3.52 6.73 22.99
N ARG A 13 -3.13 7.89 23.53
CA ARG A 13 -4.01 8.67 24.41
C ARG A 13 -5.26 9.13 23.70
N VAL A 14 -5.14 9.64 22.48
CA VAL A 14 -6.28 10.09 21.66
C VAL A 14 -7.22 8.94 21.34
N THR A 15 -6.69 7.80 20.86
CA THR A 15 -7.51 6.65 20.50
C THR A 15 -8.26 6.05 21.69
N ARG A 16 -7.61 5.93 22.85
CA ARG A 16 -8.27 5.50 24.11
C ARG A 16 -9.32 6.50 24.59
N HIS A 17 -9.04 7.80 24.46
CA HIS A 17 -10.03 8.83 24.78
C HIS A 17 -11.25 8.73 23.87
N VAL A 18 -11.06 8.57 22.55
CA VAL A 18 -12.15 8.33 21.59
C VAL A 18 -12.97 7.09 21.98
N ARG A 19 -12.32 5.99 22.35
CA ARG A 19 -13.03 4.79 22.84
C ARG A 19 -13.89 5.09 24.07
N ALA A 20 -13.33 5.82 25.04
CA ALA A 20 -14.02 6.14 26.28
C ALA A 20 -15.25 7.04 26.07
N VAL A 21 -15.15 8.06 25.20
CA VAL A 21 -16.24 9.03 24.99
C VAL A 21 -17.30 8.56 24.00
N THR A 22 -16.95 7.70 23.04
CA THR A 22 -17.89 7.23 22.00
C THR A 22 -18.45 5.84 22.27
N GLY A 23 -17.76 5.01 23.07
CA GLY A 23 -18.09 3.59 23.26
C GLY A 23 -17.92 2.71 22.00
N GLN A 24 -17.47 3.28 20.88
CA GLN A 24 -17.40 2.57 19.60
C GLN A 24 -16.33 1.48 19.62
N ARG A 25 -16.63 0.35 18.98
CA ARG A 25 -15.75 -0.82 18.94
C ARG A 25 -14.83 -0.85 17.72
N ARG A 26 -15.14 -0.05 16.70
CA ARG A 26 -14.40 0.04 15.44
C ARG A 26 -13.79 1.42 15.28
N LEU A 27 -12.52 1.48 14.89
CA LEU A 27 -11.78 2.71 14.69
C LEU A 27 -11.44 2.89 13.21
N CYS A 28 -11.78 4.06 12.66
CA CYS A 28 -11.30 4.49 11.34
C CYS A 28 -10.26 5.59 11.50
N LEU A 29 -9.12 5.47 10.83
CA LEU A 29 -8.03 6.45 10.85
C LEU A 29 -7.80 7.04 9.45
N ALA A 30 -7.65 8.37 9.41
CA ALA A 30 -7.25 9.15 8.25
C ALA A 30 -6.43 10.37 8.72
N GLY A 31 -5.93 11.17 7.78
CA GLY A 31 -4.97 12.25 8.02
C GLY A 31 -3.53 11.76 7.90
N GLY A 32 -2.59 12.67 7.59
CA GLY A 32 -1.20 12.30 7.28
C GLY A 32 -0.49 11.49 8.38
N VAL A 33 -0.82 11.74 9.65
CA VAL A 33 -0.27 10.98 10.80
C VAL A 33 -0.69 9.51 10.77
N ALA A 34 -1.84 9.19 10.20
CA ALA A 34 -2.33 7.82 10.06
C ALA A 34 -1.50 6.96 9.08
N LEU A 35 -0.53 7.55 8.36
CA LEU A 35 0.46 6.78 7.58
C LEU A 35 1.66 6.29 8.40
N ASN A 36 1.71 6.59 9.70
CA ASN A 36 2.74 6.09 10.60
C ASN A 36 2.44 4.65 11.02
N CYS A 37 2.95 3.68 10.26
CA CYS A 37 2.70 2.25 10.48
C CYS A 37 3.18 1.74 11.85
N VAL A 38 4.21 2.36 12.43
CA VAL A 38 4.72 1.98 13.77
C VAL A 38 3.71 2.38 14.84
N ALA A 39 3.18 3.61 14.78
CA ALA A 39 2.12 4.06 15.68
C ALA A 39 0.84 3.24 15.49
N ASN A 40 0.43 2.99 14.25
CA ASN A 40 -0.75 2.17 13.94
C ASN A 40 -0.62 0.75 14.51
N GLY A 41 0.57 0.13 14.39
CA GLY A 41 0.81 -1.18 14.98
C GLY A 41 0.68 -1.18 16.51
N LYS A 42 1.01 -0.07 17.19
CA LYS A 42 0.74 0.07 18.63
C LYS A 42 -0.75 0.23 18.92
N VAL A 43 -1.50 0.99 18.13
CA VAL A 43 -2.96 1.13 18.28
C VAL A 43 -3.66 -0.23 18.11
N VAL A 44 -3.27 -1.02 17.11
CA VAL A 44 -3.82 -2.36 16.90
C VAL A 44 -3.52 -3.28 18.10
N ARG A 45 -2.27 -3.29 18.59
CA ARG A 45 -1.88 -4.09 19.76
C ARG A 45 -2.46 -3.60 21.09
N ASP A 46 -2.89 -2.34 21.16
CA ASP A 46 -3.53 -1.77 22.35
C ASP A 46 -4.84 -2.49 22.70
N GLY A 47 -5.52 -3.06 21.69
CA GLY A 47 -6.76 -3.82 21.89
C GLY A 47 -7.96 -2.98 22.33
N ALA A 48 -7.84 -1.65 22.35
CA ALA A 48 -8.93 -0.75 22.69
C ALA A 48 -10.06 -0.73 21.64
N PHE A 49 -9.84 -1.28 20.45
CA PHE A 49 -10.81 -1.45 19.38
C PHE A 49 -10.69 -2.87 18.81
N ASP A 50 -11.81 -3.44 18.38
CA ASP A 50 -11.84 -4.78 17.79
C ASP A 50 -11.27 -4.78 16.38
N GLU A 51 -11.55 -3.69 15.64
CA GLU A 51 -11.18 -3.53 14.25
C GLU A 51 -10.66 -2.11 14.05
N VAL A 52 -9.52 -2.01 13.35
CA VAL A 52 -8.92 -0.74 12.96
C VAL A 52 -8.85 -0.72 11.44
N TRP A 53 -9.51 0.25 10.82
CA TRP A 53 -9.43 0.50 9.39
C TRP A 53 -8.69 1.82 9.13
N ILE A 54 -7.75 1.80 8.19
CA ILE A 54 -6.89 2.94 7.89
C ILE A 54 -7.00 3.24 6.41
N GLN A 55 -7.35 4.48 6.08
CA GLN A 55 -7.48 4.88 4.68
C GLN A 55 -6.13 4.80 3.96
N PRO A 56 -5.98 4.05 2.85
CA PRO A 56 -4.68 3.90 2.17
C PRO A 56 -4.11 5.21 1.63
N ALA A 57 -4.99 6.10 1.15
CA ALA A 57 -4.67 7.48 0.81
C ALA A 57 -5.03 8.45 1.96
N ALA A 58 -4.52 8.19 3.17
CA ALA A 58 -4.88 8.97 4.36
C ALA A 58 -4.43 10.45 4.35
N THR A 59 -3.50 10.84 3.48
CA THR A 59 -3.14 12.26 3.32
C THR A 59 -4.25 13.03 2.61
N ASP A 60 -4.00 14.31 2.33
CA ASP A 60 -4.89 15.19 1.56
C ASP A 60 -5.28 14.62 0.18
N SER A 61 -4.51 13.67 -0.36
CA SER A 61 -4.87 12.91 -1.55
C SER A 61 -6.23 12.18 -1.43
N GLY A 62 -6.60 11.74 -0.22
CA GLY A 62 -7.90 11.15 0.09
C GLY A 62 -9.05 12.15 0.22
N GLY A 63 -8.77 13.45 0.26
CA GLY A 63 -9.77 14.49 0.50
C GLY A 63 -10.88 14.53 -0.54
N ALA A 64 -10.53 14.35 -1.82
CA ALA A 64 -11.52 14.30 -2.90
C ALA A 64 -12.53 13.14 -2.73
N LEU A 65 -12.04 11.96 -2.33
CA LEU A 65 -12.89 10.82 -2.01
C LEU A 65 -13.79 11.12 -0.80
N GLY A 66 -13.23 11.70 0.26
CA GLY A 66 -13.99 12.09 1.46
C GLY A 66 -15.09 13.10 1.16
N ALA A 67 -14.80 14.11 0.33
CA ALA A 67 -15.78 15.11 -0.10
C ALA A 67 -16.92 14.48 -0.92
N ALA A 68 -16.59 13.61 -1.87
CA ALA A 68 -17.59 12.89 -2.66
C ALA A 68 -18.49 12.02 -1.78
N LEU A 69 -17.91 11.26 -0.84
CA LEU A 69 -18.66 10.42 0.10
C LEU A 69 -19.53 11.23 1.07
N LEU A 70 -19.06 12.39 1.51
CA LEU A 70 -19.82 13.31 2.36
C LEU A 70 -21.04 13.85 1.61
N VAL A 71 -20.86 14.36 0.39
CA VAL A 71 -21.99 14.83 -0.44
C VAL A 71 -22.98 13.69 -0.68
N TRP A 72 -22.50 12.54 -1.14
CA TRP A 72 -23.34 11.41 -1.49
C TRP A 72 -24.16 10.87 -0.32
N HIS A 73 -23.55 10.69 0.85
CA HIS A 73 -24.20 10.04 1.99
C HIS A 73 -24.81 10.97 3.03
N GLN A 74 -24.32 12.22 3.14
CA GLN A 74 -24.82 13.15 4.17
C GLN A 74 -25.68 14.28 3.59
N LEU A 75 -25.41 14.72 2.36
CA LEU A 75 -26.19 15.80 1.74
C LEU A 75 -27.30 15.29 0.83
N LEU A 76 -27.05 14.18 0.11
CA LEU A 76 -28.02 13.56 -0.79
C LEU A 76 -28.76 12.37 -0.16
N ASP A 77 -28.45 12.02 1.08
CA ASP A 77 -29.08 10.94 1.87
C ASP A 77 -29.09 9.56 1.17
N HIS A 78 -28.11 9.30 0.29
CA HIS A 78 -27.98 7.99 -0.33
C HIS A 78 -27.42 6.97 0.68
N PRO A 79 -27.92 5.72 0.67
CA PRO A 79 -27.55 4.71 1.65
C PRO A 79 -26.06 4.33 1.54
N ARG A 80 -25.44 4.06 2.70
CA ARG A 80 -24.10 3.47 2.79
C ARG A 80 -24.20 1.96 2.63
N VAL A 81 -23.76 1.44 1.48
CA VAL A 81 -23.71 0.00 1.21
C VAL A 81 -22.24 -0.45 1.19
N PRO A 82 -21.71 -1.01 2.29
CA PRO A 82 -20.33 -1.49 2.30
C PRO A 82 -20.19 -2.71 1.37
N GLN A 83 -19.28 -2.62 0.40
CA GLN A 83 -18.90 -3.77 -0.42
C GLN A 83 -17.88 -4.63 0.33
N ARG A 84 -18.08 -5.94 0.30
CA ARG A 84 -17.18 -6.95 0.88
C ARG A 84 -16.53 -7.78 -0.23
N PRO A 85 -15.28 -8.25 -0.06
CA PRO A 85 -14.42 -8.03 1.10
C PRO A 85 -13.76 -6.64 1.11
N ASP A 86 -13.63 -5.98 -0.04
CA ASP A 86 -12.93 -4.70 -0.17
C ASP A 86 -13.55 -3.80 -1.25
N ALA A 87 -14.06 -2.65 -0.82
CA ALA A 87 -14.68 -1.64 -1.70
C ALA A 87 -13.67 -0.83 -2.53
N GLN A 88 -12.38 -0.79 -2.13
CA GLN A 88 -11.34 -0.04 -2.84
C GLN A 88 -10.47 -0.89 -3.78
N ARG A 89 -10.72 -2.20 -3.86
CA ARG A 89 -10.00 -3.14 -4.76
C ARG A 89 -8.48 -3.05 -4.62
N GLY A 90 -7.95 -3.14 -3.41
CA GLY A 90 -6.54 -3.01 -3.07
C GLY A 90 -6.00 -1.59 -3.28
N SER A 91 -6.90 -0.59 -3.27
CA SER A 91 -6.62 0.78 -3.71
C SER A 91 -6.14 0.90 -5.15
N LEU A 92 -6.44 -0.07 -6.02
CA LEU A 92 -6.12 -0.02 -7.44
C LEU A 92 -7.20 0.79 -8.19
N LEU A 93 -7.19 2.11 -7.95
CA LEU A 93 -8.19 3.06 -8.45
C LEU A 93 -7.62 4.05 -9.47
N GLY A 94 -6.31 3.98 -9.74
CA GLY A 94 -5.66 4.82 -10.74
C GLY A 94 -5.72 4.24 -12.15
N PRO A 95 -5.13 4.93 -13.14
CA PRO A 95 -5.20 4.52 -14.53
C PRO A 95 -4.50 3.17 -14.77
N SER A 96 -5.00 2.41 -15.74
CA SER A 96 -4.35 1.24 -16.32
C SER A 96 -3.96 1.52 -17.77
N PHE A 97 -2.95 0.81 -18.26
CA PHE A 97 -2.46 0.92 -19.62
C PHE A 97 -2.57 -0.44 -20.29
N ASP A 98 -3.16 -0.48 -21.48
CA ASP A 98 -3.29 -1.70 -22.24
C ASP A 98 -1.95 -2.10 -22.91
N ARG A 99 -1.93 -3.31 -23.47
CA ARG A 99 -0.75 -3.85 -24.14
C ARG A 99 -0.29 -2.97 -25.31
N ALA A 100 -1.23 -2.39 -26.06
CA ALA A 100 -0.90 -1.56 -27.22
C ALA A 100 -0.16 -0.27 -26.80
N ALA A 101 -0.65 0.42 -25.77
CA ALA A 101 -0.04 1.62 -25.22
C ALA A 101 1.36 1.35 -24.63
N VAL A 102 1.54 0.18 -23.98
CA VAL A 102 2.85 -0.24 -23.44
C VAL A 102 3.84 -0.51 -24.57
N LEU A 103 3.46 -1.31 -25.58
CA LEU A 103 4.34 -1.62 -26.72
C LEU A 103 4.72 -0.35 -27.49
N ALA A 104 3.76 0.52 -27.79
CA ALA A 104 4.04 1.80 -28.45
C ALA A 104 5.00 2.71 -27.64
N THR A 105 5.00 2.59 -26.31
CA THR A 105 5.95 3.31 -25.45
C THR A 105 7.35 2.69 -25.52
N LEU A 106 7.45 1.36 -25.51
CA LEU A 106 8.72 0.64 -25.65
C LEU A 106 9.36 0.87 -27.03
N ASP A 107 8.57 0.85 -28.09
CA ASP A 107 9.03 1.11 -29.47
C ASP A 107 9.57 2.54 -29.62
N ARG A 108 8.84 3.54 -29.10
CA ARG A 108 9.30 4.94 -29.08
C ARG A 108 10.59 5.12 -28.28
N ALA A 109 10.73 4.40 -27.18
CA ALA A 109 11.94 4.40 -26.37
C ALA A 109 13.10 3.62 -27.02
N ARG A 110 12.84 2.89 -28.12
CA ARG A 110 13.78 1.94 -28.75
C ARG A 110 14.35 0.96 -27.73
N ALA A 111 13.50 0.50 -26.81
CA ALA A 111 13.89 -0.43 -25.77
C ALA A 111 14.03 -1.85 -26.33
N ASP A 112 15.01 -2.59 -25.85
CA ASP A 112 15.05 -4.04 -26.07
C ASP A 112 14.05 -4.72 -25.14
N TYR A 113 13.06 -5.40 -25.71
CA TYR A 113 12.04 -6.10 -24.94
C TYR A 113 11.70 -7.47 -25.52
N ARG A 114 11.24 -8.36 -24.63
CA ARG A 114 10.60 -9.63 -24.99
C ARG A 114 9.14 -9.56 -24.58
N VAL A 115 8.28 -9.98 -25.50
CA VAL A 115 6.85 -10.10 -25.24
C VAL A 115 6.53 -11.52 -24.80
N PHE A 116 5.59 -11.63 -23.85
CA PHE A 116 5.01 -12.89 -23.43
C PHE A 116 3.53 -12.88 -23.78
N ASP A 117 3.03 -13.99 -24.31
CA ASP A 117 1.62 -14.12 -24.69
C ASP A 117 0.74 -14.61 -23.55
N ASP A 118 1.35 -15.24 -22.55
CA ASP A 118 0.70 -15.72 -21.34
C ASP A 118 1.27 -15.02 -20.09
N GLU A 119 0.38 -14.65 -19.18
CA GLU A 119 0.72 -14.02 -17.90
C GLU A 119 1.43 -15.00 -16.96
N GLY A 120 1.10 -16.29 -17.02
CA GLY A 120 1.78 -17.34 -16.27
C GLY A 120 3.27 -17.43 -16.62
N ALA A 121 3.60 -17.39 -17.91
CA ALA A 121 4.97 -17.39 -18.42
C ALA A 121 5.75 -16.14 -17.97
N LEU A 122 5.12 -14.96 -18.01
CA LEU A 122 5.71 -13.73 -17.48
C LEU A 122 5.99 -13.85 -15.97
N CYS A 123 5.00 -14.32 -15.19
CA CYS A 123 5.13 -14.52 -13.75
C CYS A 123 6.24 -15.51 -13.41
N ALA A 124 6.35 -16.62 -14.15
CA ALA A 124 7.40 -17.62 -13.98
C ALA A 124 8.79 -17.04 -14.25
N GLU A 125 8.96 -16.24 -15.31
CA GLU A 125 10.23 -15.57 -15.58
C GLU A 125 10.58 -14.56 -14.48
N VAL A 126 9.62 -13.74 -14.04
CA VAL A 126 9.83 -12.78 -12.95
C VAL A 126 10.25 -13.51 -11.67
N ALA A 127 9.54 -14.58 -11.30
CA ALA A 127 9.87 -15.38 -10.13
C ALA A 127 11.29 -16.00 -10.22
N ARG A 128 11.67 -16.52 -11.40
CA ARG A 128 13.01 -17.05 -11.65
C ARG A 128 14.09 -15.98 -11.47
N ARG A 129 13.86 -14.76 -11.98
CA ARG A 129 14.79 -13.63 -11.83
C ARG A 129 14.93 -13.18 -10.38
N LEU A 130 13.81 -13.08 -9.66
CA LEU A 130 13.81 -12.75 -8.24
C LEU A 130 14.58 -13.81 -7.44
N ALA A 131 14.32 -15.09 -7.67
CA ALA A 131 15.04 -16.19 -7.01
C ALA A 131 16.54 -16.22 -7.33
N ALA A 132 16.95 -15.69 -8.48
CA ALA A 132 18.35 -15.49 -8.84
C ALA A 132 18.97 -14.22 -8.22
N GLY A 133 18.28 -13.53 -7.31
CA GLY A 133 18.75 -12.33 -6.64
C GLY A 133 18.68 -11.07 -7.49
N GLN A 134 17.94 -11.08 -8.61
CA GLN A 134 17.73 -9.88 -9.43
C GLN A 134 16.61 -9.01 -8.84
N VAL A 135 16.69 -7.71 -9.16
CA VAL A 135 15.64 -6.74 -8.85
C VAL A 135 14.79 -6.51 -10.11
N VAL A 136 13.48 -6.54 -9.96
CA VAL A 136 12.52 -6.41 -11.07
C VAL A 136 11.65 -5.19 -10.85
N GLY A 137 11.67 -4.24 -11.80
CA GLY A 137 10.63 -3.22 -11.88
C GLY A 137 9.33 -3.84 -12.39
N HIS A 138 8.23 -3.65 -11.66
CA HIS A 138 6.94 -4.23 -11.97
C HIS A 138 5.91 -3.11 -12.22
N PHE A 139 5.40 -3.09 -13.45
CA PHE A 139 4.38 -2.15 -13.91
C PHE A 139 3.25 -2.98 -14.52
N HIS A 140 2.13 -3.10 -13.80
CA HIS A 140 1.02 -3.97 -14.19
C HIS A 140 -0.33 -3.37 -13.74
N GLY A 141 -1.39 -3.56 -14.54
CA GLY A 141 -2.75 -3.18 -14.16
C GLY A 141 -2.97 -1.70 -13.77
N GLN A 142 -4.06 -1.47 -13.02
CA GLN A 142 -4.43 -0.16 -12.46
C GLN A 142 -3.41 0.31 -11.43
N MET A 143 -3.13 1.61 -11.39
CA MET A 143 -2.23 2.21 -10.39
C MET A 143 -2.85 2.22 -8.99
N GLU A 144 -1.98 2.09 -7.98
CA GLU A 144 -2.34 2.29 -6.58
C GLU A 144 -2.73 3.74 -6.29
N PHE A 145 -3.74 3.91 -5.43
CA PHE A 145 -4.14 5.18 -4.85
C PHE A 145 -3.56 5.32 -3.45
N GLY A 146 -2.73 6.35 -3.27
CA GLY A 146 -1.99 6.59 -2.04
C GLY A 146 -0.48 6.43 -2.25
N PRO A 147 0.33 6.59 -1.18
CA PRO A 147 1.78 6.73 -1.29
C PRO A 147 2.54 5.40 -1.30
N ARG A 148 1.84 4.26 -1.18
CA ARG A 148 2.47 2.94 -1.10
C ARG A 148 2.25 2.19 -2.41
N ALA A 149 3.33 1.63 -2.94
CA ALA A 149 3.24 0.63 -4.00
C ALA A 149 2.78 -0.69 -3.38
N LEU A 150 1.75 -1.30 -3.95
CA LEU A 150 1.06 -2.50 -3.45
C LEU A 150 1.14 -3.67 -4.43
N GLY A 151 1.97 -3.54 -5.46
CA GLY A 151 2.26 -4.63 -6.40
C GLY A 151 2.23 -4.18 -7.84
N ASN A 152 1.46 -3.15 -8.19
CA ASN A 152 1.22 -2.74 -9.58
C ASN A 152 2.21 -1.69 -10.07
N ARG A 153 2.80 -0.88 -9.18
CA ARG A 153 3.89 0.06 -9.49
C ARG A 153 5.05 -0.14 -8.52
N SER A 154 5.59 -1.37 -8.50
CA SER A 154 6.53 -1.84 -7.49
C SER A 154 7.93 -2.10 -8.03
N ILE A 155 8.91 -2.05 -7.13
CA ILE A 155 10.21 -2.70 -7.34
C ILE A 155 10.22 -3.95 -6.49
N LEU A 156 10.28 -5.10 -7.15
CA LEU A 156 10.25 -6.43 -6.54
C LEU A 156 11.68 -6.95 -6.36
N ALA A 157 11.90 -7.64 -5.25
CA ALA A 157 13.17 -8.24 -4.90
C ALA A 157 12.96 -9.42 -3.96
N ASP A 158 13.88 -10.39 -3.95
CA ASP A 158 13.80 -11.53 -3.03
C ASP A 158 14.14 -11.12 -1.59
N PRO A 159 13.18 -11.19 -0.65
CA PRO A 159 13.41 -10.80 0.75
C PRO A 159 14.34 -11.76 1.49
N ARG A 160 14.60 -12.97 0.98
CA ARG A 160 15.46 -13.98 1.61
C ARG A 160 16.94 -13.69 1.40
N HIS A 161 17.27 -12.84 0.42
CA HIS A 161 18.65 -12.54 0.09
C HIS A 161 19.23 -11.51 1.08
N PRO A 162 20.23 -11.86 1.91
CA PRO A 162 20.66 -11.03 3.06
C PRO A 162 21.12 -9.62 2.67
N ARG A 163 21.76 -9.46 1.51
CA ARG A 163 22.25 -8.16 1.01
C ARG A 163 21.24 -7.40 0.15
N MET A 164 20.01 -7.91 -0.01
CA MET A 164 19.05 -7.29 -0.93
C MET A 164 18.63 -5.89 -0.48
N ARG A 165 18.47 -5.68 0.82
CA ARG A 165 18.17 -4.36 1.39
C ARG A 165 19.22 -3.32 1.00
N GLU A 166 20.50 -3.67 1.16
CA GLU A 166 21.62 -2.80 0.81
C GLU A 166 21.65 -2.52 -0.69
N LEU A 167 21.46 -3.55 -1.52
CA LEU A 167 21.41 -3.41 -2.96
C LEU A 167 20.27 -2.47 -3.41
N LEU A 168 19.07 -2.62 -2.85
CA LEU A 168 17.94 -1.76 -3.16
C LEU A 168 18.18 -0.31 -2.73
N ASN A 169 18.65 -0.09 -1.51
CA ASN A 169 18.83 1.27 -0.98
C ASN A 169 19.98 1.99 -1.69
N ALA A 170 21.15 1.35 -1.84
CA ALA A 170 22.34 1.99 -2.38
C ALA A 170 22.33 2.09 -3.91
N LYS A 171 21.97 1.01 -4.62
CA LYS A 171 22.13 0.95 -6.09
C LYS A 171 20.89 1.41 -6.86
N ILE A 172 19.70 1.07 -6.36
CA ILE A 172 18.44 1.28 -7.10
C ILE A 172 17.75 2.56 -6.68
N LYS A 173 17.45 2.71 -5.38
CA LYS A 173 16.69 3.85 -4.85
C LYS A 173 17.57 5.03 -4.43
N ARG A 174 18.90 4.84 -4.33
CA ARG A 174 19.88 5.85 -3.93
C ARG A 174 19.47 6.61 -2.65
N ARG A 175 19.06 5.85 -1.64
CA ARG A 175 18.58 6.35 -0.34
C ARG A 175 19.34 5.69 0.80
N GLU A 176 19.17 6.23 2.00
CA GLU A 176 19.84 5.75 3.21
C GLU A 176 19.59 4.25 3.50
N ALA A 177 20.61 3.60 4.05
CA ALA A 177 20.64 2.15 4.25
C ALA A 177 19.57 1.64 5.24
N GLU A 178 19.07 2.54 6.10
CA GLU A 178 18.17 2.25 7.22
C GLU A 178 16.72 2.00 6.78
N GLN A 179 16.35 2.39 5.56
CA GLN A 179 14.98 2.17 5.09
C GLN A 179 14.73 0.70 4.75
N VAL A 180 13.77 0.10 5.44
CA VAL A 180 13.41 -1.31 5.27
C VAL A 180 12.28 -1.42 4.23
N PRO A 181 12.44 -2.21 3.15
CA PRO A 181 11.34 -2.57 2.26
C PRO A 181 10.28 -3.41 3.00
N ALA A 182 9.01 -3.23 2.66
CA ALA A 182 7.93 -4.07 3.18
C ALA A 182 7.80 -5.35 2.34
N PRO A 183 7.55 -6.51 2.97
CA PRO A 183 7.27 -7.75 2.24
C PRO A 183 5.85 -7.74 1.67
N ALA A 184 5.64 -8.51 0.60
CA ALA A 184 4.33 -8.92 0.13
C ALA A 184 4.27 -10.45 0.17
N ALA A 185 3.16 -10.99 0.66
CA ALA A 185 2.92 -12.43 0.77
C ALA A 185 1.49 -12.74 0.32
N ARG A 186 1.22 -14.01 0.02
CA ARG A 186 -0.15 -14.45 -0.22
C ARG A 186 -0.91 -14.45 1.11
N ALA A 187 -2.17 -14.02 1.09
CA ALA A 187 -3.01 -13.92 2.28
C ALA A 187 -3.17 -15.25 3.03
N ASP A 188 -3.19 -16.38 2.31
CA ASP A 188 -3.26 -17.74 2.88
C ASP A 188 -1.96 -18.19 3.59
N ARG A 189 -0.90 -17.38 3.53
CA ARG A 189 0.42 -17.67 4.11
C ARG A 189 0.88 -16.61 5.12
N GLU A 190 0.01 -15.68 5.49
CA GLU A 190 0.29 -14.75 6.57
C GLU A 190 0.29 -15.54 7.90
N ALA A 191 1.41 -15.54 8.62
CA ALA A 191 1.48 -16.16 9.94
C ALA A 191 0.63 -15.33 10.91
N ALA A 192 -0.27 -15.99 11.64
CA ALA A 192 -1.09 -15.36 12.68
C ALA A 192 -0.26 -14.66 13.76
#